data_AF-A0A9P6CLH2-F1
#
_entry.id   AF-A0A9P6CLH2-F1
#
_cell.length_a   1.000
_cell.length_b   1.000
_cell.length_c   1.000
_cell.angle_alpha   90.00
_cell.angle_beta   90.00
_cell.angle_gamma   90.00
#
_symmetry.space_group_name_H-M   'P 1'
#
loop_
_entity.id
_entity.type
_entity.pdbx_description
1 polymer ?
#
loop_
_entity_poly.entity_id
_entity_poly.type
_entity_poly.pdbx_seq_one_letter_code
_entity_poly.pdbx_strand_id
1 'polypeptide(L)'
;NPLVLPNSVTVDEFKIFLRVIYPLVRLCLLSIKDFTSVLKLSTMWKFHDYRQSVIARMSPLLSSAEKIKVGREYTVYEFVHGGFEDMISRDEVIGEGDARLIGPYTAFTLSRLREIWR
;
A
#
# COMPACT_ATOMS: atom_id res chain seq x y z
N ASN A 1 6.56 15.82 -30.70
CA ASN A 1 5.91 16.10 -29.40
C ASN A 1 6.37 15.09 -28.37
N PRO A 2 7.29 15.43 -27.45
CA PRO A 2 7.73 14.51 -26.40
C PRO A 2 6.65 14.33 -25.32
N LEU A 3 6.63 13.15 -24.69
CA LEU A 3 5.84 12.88 -23.49
C LEU A 3 6.66 13.28 -22.25
N VAL A 4 6.21 14.32 -21.53
CA VAL A 4 6.89 14.82 -20.33
C VAL A 4 6.31 14.15 -19.09
N LEU A 5 7.17 13.63 -18.21
CA LEU A 5 6.73 13.03 -16.95
C LEU A 5 6.23 14.11 -15.97
N PRO A 6 5.14 13.84 -15.22
CA PRO A 6 4.70 14.74 -14.16
C PRO A 6 5.77 14.91 -13.07
N ASN A 7 5.85 16.09 -12.45
CA ASN A 7 6.80 16.38 -11.36
C ASN A 7 6.64 15.46 -10.13
N SER A 8 5.49 14.80 -9.99
CA SER A 8 5.22 13.83 -8.93
C SER A 8 5.80 12.45 -9.20
N VAL A 9 6.35 12.19 -10.39
CA VAL A 9 6.93 10.91 -10.81
C VAL A 9 8.43 11.05 -10.97
N THR A 10 9.18 10.25 -10.21
CA THR A 10 10.63 10.20 -10.35
C THR A 10 11.06 9.29 -11.50
N VAL A 11 12.26 9.53 -12.04
CA VAL A 11 12.84 8.69 -13.10
C VAL A 11 12.96 7.23 -12.66
N ASP A 12 13.29 6.99 -11.39
CA ASP A 12 13.47 5.64 -10.86
C ASP A 12 12.14 4.91 -10.71
N GLU A 13 11.08 5.56 -10.21
CA GLU A 13 9.72 5.01 -10.18
C GLU A 13 9.28 4.61 -11.60
N PHE A 14 9.53 5.47 -12.58
CA PHE A 14 9.18 5.19 -13.96
C PHE A 14 9.97 4.01 -14.55
N LYS A 15 11.28 3.92 -14.29
CA LYS A 15 12.11 2.78 -14.71
C LYS A 15 11.61 1.46 -14.09
N ILE A 16 11.26 1.47 -12.80
CA ILE A 16 10.69 0.30 -12.11
C ILE A 16 9.38 -0.11 -12.78
N PHE A 17 8.50 0.85 -13.07
CA PHE A 17 7.24 0.59 -13.77
C PHE A 17 7.46 0.00 -15.17
N LEU A 18 8.40 0.57 -15.95
CA LEU A 18 8.75 0.05 -17.28
C LEU A 18 9.26 -1.40 -17.23
N ARG A 19 10.07 -1.77 -16.22
CA ARG A 19 10.55 -3.15 -16.03
C ARG A 19 9.43 -4.16 -15.78
N VAL A 20 8.29 -3.68 -15.26
CA VAL A 20 7.09 -4.49 -15.01
C VAL A 20 6.22 -4.62 -16.25
N ILE A 21 5.96 -3.50 -16.94
CA ILE A 21 5.03 -3.48 -18.08
C ILE A 21 5.66 -3.99 -19.39
N TYR A 22 6.97 -3.78 -19.56
CA TYR A 22 7.76 -4.47 -20.57
C TYR A 22 8.44 -5.63 -19.85
N PRO A 23 8.14 -6.90 -20.19
CA PRO A 23 8.52 -8.08 -19.42
C PRO A 23 10.02 -8.39 -19.54
N LEU A 24 10.86 -7.42 -19.22
CA LEU A 24 12.30 -7.52 -19.06
C LEU A 24 12.64 -8.16 -17.71
N VAL A 25 11.74 -8.05 -16.72
CA VAL A 25 11.92 -8.57 -15.35
C VAL A 25 10.62 -9.20 -14.86
N ARG A 26 10.69 -10.38 -14.21
CA ARG A 26 9.54 -10.97 -13.53
C ARG A 26 9.24 -10.20 -12.25
N LEU A 27 7.96 -9.91 -12.01
CA LEU A 27 7.44 -9.25 -10.81
C LEU A 27 7.89 -9.88 -9.47
N CYS A 28 8.32 -11.14 -9.48
CA CYS A 28 8.84 -11.84 -8.29
C CYS A 28 10.21 -11.34 -7.80
N LEU A 29 10.89 -10.45 -8.54
CA LEU A 29 12.21 -9.91 -8.18
C LEU A 29 12.13 -8.51 -7.53
N LEU A 30 10.92 -7.99 -7.32
CA LEU A 30 10.70 -6.64 -6.83
C LEU A 30 10.69 -6.58 -5.30
N SER A 31 11.29 -5.52 -4.75
CA SER A 31 11.18 -5.18 -3.33
C SER A 31 9.82 -4.53 -3.00
N ILE A 32 9.48 -4.40 -1.72
CA ILE A 32 8.27 -3.69 -1.28
C ILE A 32 8.24 -2.25 -1.82
N LYS A 33 9.39 -1.56 -1.81
CA LYS A 33 9.52 -0.20 -2.35
C LYS A 33 9.20 -0.14 -3.84
N ASP A 34 9.57 -1.17 -4.58
CA ASP A 34 9.27 -1.27 -6.01
C ASP A 34 7.75 -1.48 -6.22
N PHE A 35 7.10 -2.31 -5.39
CA PHE A 35 5.64 -2.47 -5.45
C PHE A 35 4.90 -1.15 -5.20
N THR A 36 5.33 -0.32 -4.26
CA THR A 36 4.74 1.00 -4.03
C THR A 36 4.86 1.90 -5.27
N SER A 37 6.02 1.88 -5.93
CA SER A 37 6.26 2.65 -7.16
C SER A 37 5.32 2.20 -8.29
N VAL A 38 5.18 0.89 -8.47
CA VAL A 38 4.29 0.32 -9.50
C VAL A 38 2.82 0.57 -9.15
N LEU A 39 2.42 0.48 -7.88
CA LEU A 39 1.06 0.76 -7.43
C LEU A 39 0.69 2.23 -7.66
N LYS A 40 1.59 3.15 -7.34
CA LYS A 40 1.42 4.59 -7.59
C LYS A 40 1.18 4.87 -9.07
N LEU A 41 2.06 4.40 -9.94
CA LEU A 41 2.00 4.69 -11.38
C LEU A 41 0.86 3.95 -12.08
N SER A 42 0.57 2.70 -11.70
CA SER A 42 -0.58 1.96 -12.22
C SER A 42 -1.91 2.60 -11.82
N THR A 43 -2.00 3.17 -10.62
CA THR A 43 -3.17 3.94 -10.17
C THR A 43 -3.29 5.26 -10.94
N MET A 44 -2.19 6.01 -11.06
CA MET A 44 -2.17 7.31 -11.76
C MET A 44 -2.55 7.19 -13.23
N TRP A 45 -2.03 6.19 -13.92
CA TRP A 45 -2.24 6.00 -15.36
C TRP A 45 -3.29 4.95 -15.71
N LYS A 46 -4.06 4.47 -14.73
CA LYS A 46 -5.20 3.54 -14.89
C LYS A 46 -4.84 2.18 -15.52
N PHE A 47 -3.65 1.65 -15.20
CA PHE A 47 -3.25 0.29 -15.57
C PHE A 47 -3.84 -0.73 -14.58
N HIS A 48 -5.13 -1.02 -14.73
CA HIS A 48 -5.91 -1.81 -13.75
C HIS A 48 -5.37 -3.23 -13.52
N ASP A 49 -4.97 -3.96 -14.56
CA ASP A 49 -4.48 -5.34 -14.41
C ASP A 49 -3.17 -5.41 -13.62
N TYR A 50 -2.27 -4.46 -13.88
CA TYR A 50 -1.01 -4.33 -13.15
C TYR A 50 -1.25 -3.89 -11.71
N ARG A 51 -2.18 -2.95 -11.50
CA ARG A 51 -2.61 -2.53 -10.16
C ARG A 51 -3.08 -3.73 -9.35
N GLN A 52 -4.00 -4.53 -9.89
CA GLN A 52 -4.51 -5.73 -9.22
C GLN A 52 -3.42 -6.77 -8.95
N SER A 53 -2.54 -6.99 -9.94
CA SER A 53 -1.40 -7.91 -9.81
C SER A 53 -0.42 -7.51 -8.70
N VAL A 54 -0.18 -6.21 -8.52
CA VAL A 54 0.68 -5.69 -7.46
C VAL A 54 -0.01 -5.76 -6.10
N ILE A 55 -1.30 -5.39 -6.02
CA ILE A 55 -2.10 -5.50 -4.80
C ILE A 55 -2.07 -6.94 -4.27
N ALA A 56 -2.30 -7.93 -5.13
CA ALA A 56 -2.29 -9.34 -4.75
C ALA A 56 -0.93 -9.80 -4.19
N ARG A 57 0.18 -9.35 -4.78
CA ARG A 57 1.54 -9.69 -4.31
C ARG A 57 1.94 -8.93 -3.05
N MET A 58 1.52 -7.69 -2.91
CA MET A 58 1.91 -6.82 -1.80
C MET A 58 1.08 -7.12 -0.54
N SER A 59 -0.18 -7.51 -0.68
CA SER A 59 -1.09 -7.80 0.44
C SER A 59 -0.49 -8.70 1.54
N PRO A 60 0.13 -9.85 1.25
CA PRO A 60 0.70 -10.72 2.29
C PRO A 60 2.00 -10.19 2.91
N LEU A 61 2.61 -9.15 2.34
CA LEU A 61 3.88 -8.59 2.81
C LEU A 61 3.70 -7.42 3.79
N LEU A 62 2.49 -6.84 3.85
CA LEU A 62 2.21 -5.66 4.67
C LEU A 62 1.63 -6.07 6.02
N SER A 63 2.12 -5.44 7.09
CA SER A 63 1.44 -5.43 8.38
C SER A 63 0.07 -4.76 8.28
N SER A 64 -0.80 -4.98 9.29
CA SER A 64 -2.14 -4.38 9.32
C SER A 64 -2.11 -2.84 9.27
N ALA A 65 -1.16 -2.21 9.95
CA ALA A 65 -0.96 -0.76 9.89
C ALA A 65 -0.50 -0.29 8.50
N GLU A 66 0.42 -1.02 7.88
CA GLU A 66 0.90 -0.71 6.53
C GLU A 66 -0.19 -0.86 5.48
N LYS A 67 -1.05 -1.89 5.60
CA LYS A 67 -2.24 -2.05 4.75
C LYS A 67 -3.12 -0.81 4.83
N ILE A 68 -3.43 -0.31 6.04
CA ILE A 68 -4.26 0.91 6.20
C ILE A 68 -3.58 2.12 5.54
N LYS A 69 -2.28 2.33 5.79
CA LYS A 69 -1.52 3.45 5.22
C LYS A 69 -1.54 3.42 3.69
N VAL A 70 -1.11 2.31 3.11
CA VAL A 70 -1.03 2.11 1.64
C VAL A 70 -2.43 2.15 1.02
N GLY A 71 -3.42 1.55 1.68
CA GLY A 71 -4.81 1.55 1.23
C GLY A 71 -5.42 2.94 1.14
N ARG A 72 -5.13 3.82 2.12
CA ARG A 72 -5.54 5.23 2.08
C ARG A 72 -4.81 6.00 1.00
N GLU A 73 -3.49 5.80 0.87
CA GLU A 73 -2.65 6.53 -0.08
C GLU A 73 -2.99 6.22 -1.55
N TYR A 74 -3.30 4.95 -1.87
CA TYR A 74 -3.54 4.47 -3.23
C TYR A 74 -4.98 4.00 -3.49
N THR A 75 -5.91 4.35 -2.60
CA THR A 75 -7.34 4.02 -2.69
C THR A 75 -7.59 2.51 -2.89
N VAL A 76 -6.93 1.67 -2.09
CA VAL A 76 -7.13 0.21 -2.06
C VAL A 76 -8.05 -0.11 -0.89
N TYR A 77 -9.35 -0.19 -1.14
CA TYR A 77 -10.36 -0.35 -0.10
C TYR A 77 -10.17 -1.64 0.71
N GLU A 78 -9.80 -2.73 0.04
CA GLU A 78 -9.59 -4.04 0.64
C GLU A 78 -8.46 -4.01 1.68
N PHE A 79 -7.45 -3.16 1.47
CA PHE A 79 -6.36 -2.99 2.43
C PHE A 79 -6.78 -2.16 3.64
N VAL A 80 -7.60 -1.13 3.44
CA VAL A 80 -8.11 -0.33 4.55
C VAL A 80 -9.03 -1.17 5.43
N HIS A 81 -9.97 -1.88 4.82
CA HIS A 81 -10.92 -2.73 5.53
C HIS A 81 -10.20 -3.87 6.28
N GLY A 82 -9.44 -4.70 5.55
CA GLY A 82 -8.73 -5.83 6.15
C GLY A 82 -7.70 -5.38 7.19
N GLY A 83 -7.03 -4.25 6.97
CA GLY A 83 -6.11 -3.71 7.97
C GLY A 83 -6.80 -3.29 9.27
N PHE A 84 -8.02 -2.74 9.21
CA PHE A 84 -8.79 -2.45 10.42
C PHE A 84 -9.29 -3.71 11.12
N GLU A 85 -9.80 -4.68 10.37
CA GLU A 85 -10.22 -5.98 10.92
C GLU A 85 -9.06 -6.70 11.63
N ASP A 86 -7.89 -6.76 10.96
CA ASP A 86 -6.66 -7.34 11.50
C ASP A 86 -6.22 -6.60 12.78
N MET A 87 -6.32 -5.27 12.81
CA MET A 87 -5.94 -4.47 13.97
C MET A 87 -6.85 -4.65 15.17
N ILE A 88 -8.15 -4.78 14.96
CA ILE A 88 -9.12 -5.00 16.04
C ILE A 88 -8.95 -6.42 16.61
N SER A 89 -8.70 -7.40 15.74
CA SER A 89 -8.67 -8.82 16.08
C SER A 89 -7.33 -9.31 16.66
N ARG A 90 -6.21 -8.66 16.34
CA ARG A 90 -4.89 -9.10 16.85
C ARG A 90 -4.78 -8.93 18.37
N ASP A 91 -3.90 -9.69 19.01
CA ASP A 91 -3.65 -9.54 20.45
C ASP A 91 -2.68 -8.41 20.79
N GLU A 92 -1.72 -8.15 19.92
CA GLU A 92 -0.70 -7.11 20.10
C GLU A 92 -1.32 -5.71 20.24
N VAL A 93 -0.85 -4.94 21.22
CA VAL A 93 -1.29 -3.56 21.47
C VAL A 93 -1.04 -2.68 20.24
N ILE A 94 -1.89 -1.67 20.02
CA ILE A 94 -1.63 -0.64 19.00
C ILE A 94 -0.56 0.29 19.53
N GLY A 95 0.65 0.14 19.01
CA GLY A 95 1.83 0.84 19.49
C GLY A 95 2.06 2.17 18.76
N GLU A 96 3.14 2.85 19.16
CA GLU A 96 3.57 4.09 18.53
C GLU A 96 3.94 3.89 17.04
N GLY A 97 4.49 2.73 16.69
CA GLY A 97 4.79 2.37 15.30
C GLY A 97 3.53 2.34 14.41
N ASP A 98 2.46 1.74 14.91
CA ASP A 98 1.16 1.75 14.23
C ASP A 98 0.62 3.18 14.11
N ALA A 99 0.63 3.94 15.21
CA ALA A 99 0.13 5.31 15.25
C ALA A 99 0.85 6.25 14.28
N ARG A 100 2.17 6.04 14.06
CA ARG A 100 2.94 6.75 13.02
C ARG A 100 2.46 6.45 11.60
N LEU A 101 1.94 5.25 11.34
CA LEU A 101 1.46 4.84 10.02
C LEU A 101 0.01 5.24 9.75
N ILE A 102 -0.88 5.09 10.74
CA ILE A 102 -2.33 5.29 10.56
C ILE A 102 -2.86 6.63 11.13
N GLY A 103 -1.99 7.37 11.81
CA GLY A 103 -2.31 8.61 12.49
C GLY A 103 -2.81 8.40 13.93
N PRO A 104 -2.53 9.34 14.85
CA PRO A 104 -2.80 9.16 16.28
C PRO A 104 -4.28 9.04 16.61
N TYR A 105 -5.15 9.78 15.91
CA TYR A 105 -6.59 9.69 16.11
C TYR A 105 -7.17 8.32 15.70
N THR A 106 -6.71 7.77 14.57
CA THR A 106 -7.11 6.43 14.13
C THR A 106 -6.64 5.38 15.14
N ALA A 107 -5.39 5.45 15.59
CA ALA A 107 -4.84 4.53 16.58
C ALA A 107 -5.60 4.58 17.90
N PHE A 108 -5.87 5.78 18.42
CA PHE A 108 -6.68 5.96 19.63
C PHE A 108 -8.09 5.37 19.49
N THR A 109 -8.76 5.64 18.36
CA THR A 109 -10.10 5.13 18.09
C THR A 109 -10.12 3.60 18.06
N LEU A 110 -9.15 2.97 17.38
CA LEU A 110 -9.04 1.52 17.31
C LEU A 110 -8.73 0.91 18.68
N SER A 111 -7.85 1.51 19.48
CA SER A 111 -7.57 1.04 20.85
C SER A 111 -8.83 1.05 21.70
N ARG A 112 -9.61 2.14 21.65
CA ARG A 112 -10.88 2.25 22.37
C ARG A 112 -11.90 1.22 21.88
N LEU A 113 -11.99 0.98 20.57
CA LEU A 113 -12.86 -0.07 20.04
C LEU A 113 -12.43 -1.45 20.57
N ARG A 114 -11.14 -1.77 20.60
CA ARG A 114 -10.68 -3.07 21.12
C ARG A 114 -11.02 -3.30 22.59
N GLU A 115 -11.08 -2.24 23.40
CA GLU A 115 -11.52 -2.33 24.80
C GLU A 115 -13.02 -2.59 24.94
N ILE A 116 -13.85 -2.07 24.03
CA ILE A 116 -15.32 -2.27 24.07
C ILE A 116 -15.71 -3.67 23.60
N TRP A 117 -14.93 -4.25 22.68
CA TRP A 117 -15.22 -5.54 22.06
C TRP A 117 -14.64 -6.75 22.81
N ARG A 118 -13.80 -6.50 23.83
CA ARG A 118 -13.27 -7.52 24.74
C ARG A 118 -14.08 -7.55 26.04
#